data_AF-A0A8S3J586-F1
#
_entry.id   AF-A0A8S3J586-F1
#
_cell.length_a   1.000
_cell.length_b   1.000
_cell.length_c   1.000
_cell.angle_alpha   90.00
_cell.angle_beta   90.00
_cell.angle_gamma   90.00
#
_symmetry.space_group_name_H-M   'P 1'
#
loop_
_entity.id
_entity.type
_entity.pdbx_description
1 polymer ?
#
loop_
_entity_poly.entity_id
_entity_poly.type
_entity_poly.pdbx_seq_one_letter_code
_entity_poly.pdbx_strand_id
1 'polypeptide(L)' 'MGIRYSRGITSHGVSINCSVDMDWFDHIVPCGFDRRHITSLSDEVSSARTVTVKEITPIFLERFQKIFNIDLRMNDDKCN' A
#
# COMPACT_ATOMS: atom_id res chain seq x y z
N MET A 1 2.29 7.13 3.55
CA MET A 1 3.47 6.42 4.10
C MET A 1 3.77 6.96 5.48
N GLY A 2 4.05 6.08 6.43
CA GLY A 2 4.51 6.45 7.76
C GLY A 2 5.57 5.44 8.14
N ILE A 3 6.81 5.90 8.36
CA ILE A 3 7.95 5.03 8.65
C ILE A 3 8.59 5.51 9.95
N ARG A 4 8.92 4.57 10.82
CA ARG A 4 9.73 4.83 12.02
C ARG A 4 11.05 4.09 11.90
N TYR A 5 12.15 4.79 12.16
CA TYR A 5 13.49 4.21 12.25
C TYR A 5 13.98 4.25 13.70
N SER A 6 14.46 3.12 14.20
CA SER A 6 14.97 3.01 15.57
C SER A 6 15.96 1.85 15.66
N ARG A 7 17.15 2.10 16.22
CA ARG A 7 18.19 1.08 16.45
C ARG A 7 18.55 0.26 15.20
N GLY A 8 18.64 0.89 14.04
CA GLY A 8 18.96 0.18 12.78
C GLY A 8 17.77 -0.53 12.12
N ILE A 9 16.57 -0.45 12.68
CA ILE A 9 15.38 -1.17 12.20
C ILE A 9 14.31 -0.16 11.78
N THR A 10 13.74 -0.35 10.58
CA THR A 10 12.55 0.36 10.10
C THR A 10 11.28 -0.40 10.51
N SER A 11 10.23 0.34 10.84
CA SER A 11 8.91 -0.17 11.27
C SER A 11 7.79 0.73 10.72
N HIS A 12 6.54 0.25 10.78
CA HIS A 12 5.40 0.73 9.99
C HIS A 12 5.61 0.45 8.48
N GLY A 13 5.40 1.42 7.60
CA GLY A 13 5.62 1.25 6.17
C GLY A 13 4.75 2.13 5.29
N VAL A 14 4.15 1.50 4.29
CA VAL A 14 3.31 2.13 3.28
C VAL A 14 1.95 1.43 3.22
N SER A 15 0.91 2.20 2.93
CA SER A 15 -0.42 1.71 2.58
C SER A 15 -0.71 2.09 1.13
N ILE A 16 -1.27 1.14 0.37
CA ILE A 16 -1.71 1.35 -1.01
C ILE A 16 -3.19 0.98 -1.07
N ASN A 17 -4.04 1.97 -1.38
CA ASN A 17 -5.47 1.76 -1.53
C ASN A 17 -5.73 0.99 -2.83
N CYS A 18 -6.04 -0.30 -2.76
CA CYS A 18 -6.32 -1.11 -3.94
C CYS A 18 -7.80 -0.99 -4.36
N SER A 19 -8.70 -1.34 -3.45
CA SER A 19 -10.16 -1.32 -3.65
C SER A 19 -10.90 -0.90 -2.37
N VAL A 20 -10.31 0.06 -1.65
CA VAL A 20 -10.88 0.57 -0.40
C VAL A 20 -12.04 1.50 -0.74
N ASP A 21 -13.09 1.49 0.06
CA ASP A 21 -14.16 2.49 -0.02
C ASP A 21 -13.63 3.85 0.48
N MET A 22 -13.64 4.85 -0.40
CA MET A 22 -13.05 6.16 -0.12
C MET A 22 -13.90 7.00 0.84
N ASP A 23 -15.18 6.69 1.02
CA ASP A 23 -16.08 7.42 1.92
C ASP A 23 -15.59 7.37 3.38
N TRP A 24 -14.82 6.33 3.76
CA TRP A 24 -14.20 6.24 5.08
C TRP A 24 -13.24 7.38 5.40
N PHE A 25 -12.61 7.98 4.37
CA PHE A 25 -11.68 9.08 4.57
C PHE A 25 -12.38 10.40 4.87
N ASP A 26 -13.66 10.55 4.51
CA ASP A 26 -14.45 11.75 4.83
C ASP A 26 -14.71 11.90 6.33
N HIS A 27 -14.57 10.80 7.08
CA HIS A 27 -14.68 10.79 8.54
C HIS A 27 -13.38 11.21 9.26
N ILE A 28 -12.30 11.48 8.53
CA ILE A 28 -11.00 11.86 9.08
C ILE A 28 -10.64 13.26 8.59
N VAL A 29 -10.33 14.18 9.52
CA VAL A 29 -9.80 15.51 9.17
C VAL A 29 -8.29 15.50 9.37
N PRO A 30 -7.47 15.30 8.31
CA PRO A 30 -6.04 15.34 8.45
C PRO A 30 -5.56 16.79 8.64
N CYS A 31 -4.79 17.06 9.68
CA CYS A 31 -4.23 18.39 9.89
C CYS A 31 -3.26 18.78 8.76
N GLY A 32 -3.47 19.96 8.16
CA GLY A 32 -2.59 20.50 7.11
C GLY A 32 -2.77 19.88 5.72
N PHE A 33 -3.88 19.17 5.47
CA PHE A 33 -4.13 18.42 4.23
C PHE A 33 -5.49 18.71 3.58
N ASP A 34 -6.05 19.89 3.80
CA ASP A 34 -7.42 20.28 3.44
C ASP A 34 -7.80 20.23 1.94
N ARG A 35 -6.88 19.87 1.03
CA ARG A 35 -7.07 20.05 -0.44
C ARG A 35 -6.56 18.93 -1.35
N ARG A 36 -6.24 17.73 -0.83
CA ARG A 36 -5.80 16.62 -1.69
C ARG A 36 -6.83 15.49 -1.66
N HIS A 37 -7.31 15.10 -2.83
CA HIS A 37 -8.19 13.96 -2.99
C HIS A 37 -7.43 12.67 -2.69
N ILE A 38 -8.09 11.77 -1.95
CA ILE A 38 -7.61 10.42 -1.68
C ILE A 38 -8.31 9.50 -2.68
N THR A 39 -7.58 8.54 -3.23
CA THR A 39 -8.06 7.66 -4.30
C THR A 39 -7.64 6.21 -4.02
N SER A 40 -8.21 5.28 -4.78
CA SER A 40 -7.77 3.89 -4.87
C SER A 40 -7.35 3.51 -6.28
N LEU A 41 -6.56 2.44 -6.42
CA LEU A 41 -6.22 1.90 -7.74
C LEU A 41 -7.46 1.49 -8.54
N SER A 42 -8.54 1.07 -7.88
CA SER A 42 -9.80 0.75 -8.56
C SER A 42 -10.47 1.98 -9.16
N ASP A 43 -10.29 3.16 -8.56
CA ASP A 43 -10.85 4.42 -9.06
C ASP A 43 -10.04 4.99 -10.23
N GLU A 44 -8.72 4.81 -10.20
CA GLU A 44 -7.81 5.37 -11.21
C GLU A 44 -7.68 4.50 -12.49
N VAL A 45 -8.08 3.22 -12.45
CA VAL A 45 -8.01 2.36 -13.65
C VAL A 45 -9.15 2.65 -14.61
N SER A 46 -8.80 2.89 -15.88
CA SER A 46 -9.79 3.26 -16.92
C SER A 46 -10.82 2.18 -17.24
N SER A 47 -10.59 0.93 -16.83
CA SER A 47 -11.50 -0.21 -17.08
C SER A 47 -12.61 -0.36 -16.02
N ALA A 48 -12.72 0.56 -15.06
CA ALA A 48 -13.77 0.58 -14.02
C ALA A 48 -13.94 -0.79 -13.31
N ARG A 49 -12.82 -1.42 -12.95
CA ARG A 49 -12.79 -2.73 -12.32
C ARG A 49 -12.19 -2.66 -10.93
N THR A 50 -12.53 -3.63 -10.09
CA THR A 50 -11.85 -3.83 -8.81
C THR A 50 -10.41 -4.29 -9.01
N VAL A 51 -9.46 -3.55 -8.42
CA VAL A 51 -8.05 -3.91 -8.30
C VAL A 51 -7.83 -4.49 -6.91
N THR A 52 -7.48 -5.76 -6.83
CA THR A 52 -7.35 -6.45 -5.53
C THR A 52 -5.92 -6.37 -4.99
N VAL A 53 -5.77 -6.50 -3.66
CA VAL A 53 -4.44 -6.61 -3.03
C VAL A 53 -3.66 -7.77 -3.62
N LYS A 54 -4.30 -8.93 -3.85
CA LYS A 54 -3.66 -10.13 -4.42
C LYS A 54 -3.03 -9.86 -5.79
N GLU A 55 -3.65 -9.01 -6.60
CA GLU A 55 -3.14 -8.60 -7.91
C GLU A 55 -1.91 -7.70 -7.80
N ILE A 56 -1.91 -6.78 -6.83
CA ILE A 56 -0.85 -5.78 -6.67
C ILE A 56 0.35 -6.31 -5.89
N THR A 57 0.15 -7.23 -4.95
CA THR A 57 1.23 -7.85 -4.16
C THR A 57 2.42 -8.31 -5.00
N PRO A 58 2.27 -9.15 -6.05
CA PRO A 58 3.43 -9.61 -6.83
C PRO A 58 4.18 -8.45 -7.50
N ILE A 59 3.47 -7.44 -8.01
CA ILE A 59 4.07 -6.26 -8.65
C ILE A 59 4.86 -5.45 -7.61
N PHE A 60 4.29 -5.25 -6.42
CA PHE A 60 4.96 -4.55 -5.33
C PHE A 60 6.24 -5.28 -4.91
N LEU A 61 6.19 -6.60 -4.72
CA LEU A 61 7.34 -7.41 -4.33
C LEU A 61 8.46 -7.36 -5.38
N GLU A 62 8.14 -7.51 -6.67
CA GLU A 62 9.11 -7.40 -7.76
C GLU A 62 9.80 -6.03 -7.75
N ARG A 63 9.02 -4.95 -7.60
CA ARG A 63 9.56 -3.58 -7.54
C ARG A 63 10.40 -3.35 -6.30
N PHE A 64 9.98 -3.88 -5.16
CA PHE A 64 10.73 -3.78 -3.90
C PHE A 64 12.08 -4.48 -4.01
N GLN A 65 12.11 -5.73 -4.51
CA GLN A 65 13.34 -6.48 -4.78
C GLN A 65 14.30 -5.68 -5.66
N LYS A 66 13.79 -5.12 -6.76
CA LYS A 66 14.59 -4.37 -7.72
C LYS A 66 15.17 -3.09 -7.13
N ILE A 67 14.36 -2.31 -6.40
CA ILE A 67 14.78 -1.02 -5.83
C ILE A 67 15.81 -1.21 -4.73
N PHE A 68 15.60 -2.19 -3.85
CA PHE A 68 16.50 -2.45 -2.72
C PHE A 68 17.64 -3.42 -3.07
N ASN A 69 17.66 -3.97 -4.28
CA ASN A 69 18.61 -4.97 -4.74
C ASN A 69 18.70 -6.17 -3.78
N ILE A 70 17.54 -6.75 -3.45
CA ILE A 70 17.42 -7.89 -2.55
C ILE A 70 16.69 -9.05 -3.22
N ASP A 71 16.96 -10.26 -2.74
CA ASP A 71 16.20 -11.46 -3.04
C ASP A 71 15.15 -11.68 -1.94
N LEU A 72 13.87 -11.58 -2.28
CA LEU A 72 12.79 -11.84 -1.32
C LEU A 72 12.48 -13.35 -1.32
N ARG A 73 12.49 -13.93 -0.13
CA ARG A 73 12.07 -15.31 0.09
C ARG A 73 10.66 -15.31 0.67
N MET A 74 9.74 -15.96 -0.02
CA MET A 74 8.42 -16.26 0.54
C MET A 74 8.56 -17.54 1.35
N ASN A 75 8.28 -17.49 2.65
CA ASN A 75 8.11 -18.71 3.43
C ASN A 75 6.65 -19.14 3.31
N ASP A 76 6.40 -20.40 2.94
CA ASP A 76 5.07 -21.03 2.92
C ASP A 76 4.55 -21.36 4.33
N ASP A 77 4.96 -20.59 5.33
CA ASP A 77 4.49 -20.74 6.70
C ASP A 77 3.03 -20.27 6.74
N LYS A 78 2.12 -21.23 6.50
CA LYS A 78 0.70 -21.08 6.81
C LYS A 78 0.60 -20.68 8.27
N CYS A 79 0.32 -19.40 8.54
CA CYS A 79 -0.26 -19.02 9.81
C CYS A 79 -1.61 -19.73 9.92
N ASN A 80 -1.62 -20.87 10.64
CA ASN A 80 -2.80 -21.40 11.30
C ASN A 80 -3.14 -20.50 12.49
#